data_AF-A0A932GU46-F1
#
_entry.id   AF-A0A932GU46-F1
#
_cell.length_a   1.000
_cell.length_b   1.000
_cell.length_c   1.000
_cell.angle_alpha   90.00
_cell.angle_beta   90.00
_cell.angle_gamma   90.00
#
_symmetry.space_group_name_H-M   'P 1'
#
loop_
_entity.id
_entity.type
_entity.pdbx_description
1 polymer ?
#
loop_
_entity_poly.entity_id
_entity_poly.type
_entity_poly.pdbx_seq_one_letter_code
_entity_poly.pdbx_strand_id
1 'polypeptide(L)' 'MEYKVEKKSAPGRKEVEVLGATFEAGTPDDSEVGRWRQKLDSRKEKLKYLETGERYWYGEEWYGSEKRKTPA' A
#
# COMPACT_ATOMS: atom_id res chain seq x y z
N MET A 1 -18.31 -24.18 -11.21
CA MET A 1 -17.59 -23.57 -10.07
C MET A 1 -18.59 -23.36 -8.96
N GLU A 2 -18.31 -23.89 -7.78
CA GLU A 2 -19.13 -23.68 -6.60
C GLU A 2 -18.67 -22.36 -5.96
N TYR A 3 -19.53 -21.35 -6.01
CA TYR A 3 -19.19 -20.01 -5.53
C TYR A 3 -19.53 -19.88 -4.05
N LYS A 4 -18.59 -19.38 -3.26
CA LYS A 4 -18.86 -19.04 -1.86
C LYS A 4 -19.76 -17.80 -1.83
N VAL A 5 -20.89 -17.88 -1.14
CA VAL A 5 -21.84 -16.76 -0.96
C VAL A 5 -21.84 -16.36 0.51
N GLU A 6 -21.72 -15.06 0.79
CA GLU A 6 -21.68 -14.50 2.14
C GLU A 6 -22.84 -13.53 2.34
N LYS A 7 -23.42 -13.49 3.54
CA LYS A 7 -24.51 -12.56 3.86
C LYS A 7 -23.94 -11.29 4.50
N LYS A 8 -24.29 -10.13 3.94
CA LYS A 8 -23.88 -8.82 4.47
C LYS A 8 -25.09 -7.90 4.63
N SER A 9 -25.04 -7.03 5.63
CA SER A 9 -26.06 -5.98 5.77
C SER A 9 -25.87 -4.90 4.70
N ALA A 10 -26.97 -4.40 4.15
CA ALA A 10 -26.95 -3.33 3.17
C ALA A 10 -27.88 -2.17 3.58
N PRO A 11 -27.52 -0.92 3.28
CA PRO A 11 -28.44 0.20 3.47
C PRO A 11 -29.74 -0.03 2.68
N GLY A 12 -30.90 0.06 3.35
CA GLY A 12 -32.21 -0.13 2.72
C GLY A 12 -32.62 -1.59 2.47
N ARG A 13 -31.74 -2.57 2.75
CA ARG A 13 -32.05 -4.01 2.70
C ARG A 13 -31.37 -4.70 3.88
N LYS A 14 -32.15 -5.20 4.86
CA LYS A 14 -31.64 -5.76 6.13
C LYS A 14 -30.41 -6.65 5.92
N GLU A 15 -30.50 -7.59 4.99
CA GLU A 15 -29.43 -8.51 4.64
C GLU A 15 -29.49 -8.87 3.14
N VAL A 16 -28.33 -8.98 2.50
CA VAL A 16 -28.18 -9.40 1.10
C VAL A 16 -27.07 -10.44 0.97
N GLU A 17 -27.26 -11.37 0.05
CA GLU A 17 -26.27 -12.37 -0.34
C GLU A 17 -25.30 -11.77 -1.37
N VAL A 18 -24.01 -11.84 -1.07
CA VAL A 18 -22.92 -11.34 -1.92
C VAL A 18 -21.95 -12.45 -2.25
N LEU A 19 -21.34 -12.37 -3.43
CA LEU A 19 -20.27 -13.27 -3.83
C LEU A 19 -19.07 -13.07 -2.90
N GLY A 20 -18.59 -14.17 -2.31
CA GLY A 20 -17.37 -14.21 -1.51
C GLY A 20 -16.10 -14.10 -2.38
N ALA A 21 -14.93 -14.22 -1.75
CA ALA A 21 -13.66 -14.17 -2.48
C ALA A 21 -13.59 -15.24 -3.57
N THR A 22 -13.27 -14.84 -4.80
CA THR A 22 -13.06 -15.72 -5.96
C THR A 22 -11.58 -15.94 -6.27
N PHE A 23 -10.71 -15.56 -5.33
CA PHE A 23 -9.27 -15.63 -5.43
C PHE A 23 -8.71 -16.29 -4.17
N GLU A 24 -7.52 -16.86 -4.30
CA GLU A 24 -6.79 -17.41 -3.17
C GLU A 24 -6.21 -16.28 -2.32
N ALA A 25 -6.24 -16.44 -1.00
CA ALA A 25 -5.64 -15.48 -0.09
C ALA A 25 -4.12 -15.38 -0.37
N GLY A 26 -3.61 -14.17 -0.43
CA GLY A 26 -2.18 -13.93 -0.60
C GLY A 26 -1.41 -14.26 0.67
N THR A 27 -0.21 -14.82 0.52
CA THR A 27 0.75 -14.98 1.62
C THR A 27 1.77 -13.84 1.61
N PRO A 28 2.36 -13.48 2.76
CA PRO A 28 2.14 -14.01 4.10
C PRO A 28 0.93 -13.38 4.80
N ASP A 29 0.29 -14.13 5.68
CA ASP A 29 -0.83 -13.64 6.51
C ASP A 29 -0.41 -12.63 7.58
N ASP A 30 0.90 -12.44 7.78
CA ASP A 30 1.46 -11.56 8.80
C ASP A 30 1.78 -10.17 8.25
N SER A 31 1.15 -9.15 8.86
CA SER A 31 1.35 -7.73 8.55
C SER A 31 2.75 -7.19 8.85
N GLU A 32 3.56 -7.93 9.60
CA GLU A 32 4.94 -7.60 9.90
C GLU A 32 5.87 -8.04 8.76
N VAL A 33 5.55 -9.14 8.08
CA VAL A 33 6.44 -9.70 7.05
C VAL A 33 6.41 -8.83 5.80
N GLY A 34 7.60 -8.42 5.33
CA GLY A 34 7.75 -7.58 4.14
C GLY A 34 7.91 -6.09 4.43
N ARG A 35 7.86 -5.67 5.71
CA ARG A 35 8.17 -4.28 6.09
C ARG A 35 9.64 -3.97 5.80
N TRP A 36 9.89 -2.95 4.99
CA TRP A 36 11.26 -2.53 4.62
C TRP A 36 12.17 -2.25 5.83
N ARG A 37 11.60 -1.77 6.94
CA ARG A 37 12.35 -1.46 8.17
C ARG A 37 13.07 -2.65 8.78
N GLN A 38 12.58 -3.87 8.54
CA GLN A 38 13.20 -5.10 9.05
C GLN A 38 14.48 -5.45 8.29
N LYS A 39 14.64 -4.96 7.05
CA LYS A 39 15.82 -5.20 6.22
C LYS A 39 16.95 -4.21 6.49
N LEU A 40 16.73 -3.22 7.35
CA LEU A 40 17.68 -2.18 7.69
C LEU A 40 18.00 -2.24 9.17
N ASP A 41 19.28 -2.32 9.49
CA ASP A 41 19.73 -2.58 10.84
C ASP A 41 19.68 -1.28 11.66
N SER A 42 20.43 -0.28 11.20
CA SER A 42 20.64 0.96 11.94
C SER A 42 19.58 2.03 11.66
N ARG A 43 19.44 2.97 12.60
CA ARG A 43 18.62 4.18 12.41
C ARG A 43 19.09 5.02 11.22
N LYS A 44 20.41 5.08 11.00
CA LYS A 44 21.02 5.85 9.91
C LYS A 44 20.61 5.30 8.55
N GLU A 45 20.63 3.97 8.38
CA GLU A 45 20.17 3.33 7.14
C GLU A 45 18.68 3.56 6.90
N LYS A 46 17.87 3.51 7.95
CA LYS A 46 16.43 3.79 7.87
C LYS A 46 16.16 5.22 7.39
N LEU A 47 16.88 6.20 7.93
CA LEU A 47 16.79 7.59 7.50
C LEU A 47 17.25 7.76 6.05
N LYS A 48 18.41 7.20 5.69
CA LYS A 48 18.93 7.26 4.32
C LYS A 48 17.95 6.65 3.31
N TYR A 49 17.32 5.53 3.64
CA TYR A 49 16.30 4.89 2.80
C TYR A 49 15.10 5.80 2.57
N LEU A 50 14.60 6.46 3.63
CA LEU A 50 13.50 7.42 3.53
C LEU A 50 13.89 8.64 2.69
N GLU A 51 15.01 9.27 2.99
CA GLU A 51 15.52 10.43 2.23
C GLU A 51 15.70 10.10 0.73
N THR A 52 16.15 8.88 0.42
CA THR A 52 16.33 8.41 -0.96
C THR A 52 14.99 8.09 -1.66
N GLY A 53 13.99 7.60 -0.94
CA GLY A 53 12.66 7.29 -1.47
C GLY A 53 11.79 8.53 -1.62
N GLU A 54 11.92 9.48 -0.69
CA GLU A 54 11.18 10.74 -0.61
C GLU A 54 11.96 11.87 -1.30
N ARG A 55 12.50 11.59 -2.50
CA ARG A 55 13.33 12.56 -3.26
C ARG A 55 12.63 13.88 -3.53
N TYR A 56 11.30 13.88 -3.60
CA TYR A 56 10.52 15.11 -3.76
C TYR A 56 10.75 16.12 -2.61
N TRP A 57 10.92 15.58 -1.40
CA TRP A 57 11.09 16.35 -0.17
C TRP A 57 12.56 16.60 0.17
N TYR A 58 13.42 15.60 -0.02
CA TYR A 58 14.83 15.65 0.40
C TYR A 58 15.83 15.77 -0.74
N GLY A 59 15.41 15.63 -2.00
CA GLY A 59 16.28 15.72 -3.16
C GLY A 59 16.52 17.18 -3.56
N GLU A 60 17.79 17.61 -3.52
CA GLU A 60 18.21 18.93 -4.02
C GLU A 60 18.53 18.93 -5.53
N GLU A 61 18.78 17.74 -6.10
CA GLU A 61 19.28 17.57 -7.48
C GLU A 61 18.17 17.32 -8.51
N TRP A 62 17.00 16.80 -8.11
CA TRP A 62 15.92 16.44 -9.04
C TRP A 62 14.55 16.89 -8.54
N TYR A 63 14.07 17.97 -9.14
CA TYR A 63 12.72 18.49 -8.93
C TYR A 63 11.78 17.75 -9.89
N GLY A 64 10.86 16.94 -9.35
CA GLY A 64 9.79 16.30 -10.14
C GLY A 64 9.01 17.32 -10.98
N SER A 65 8.21 16.86 -11.94
CA SER A 65 7.50 17.76 -12.89
C SER A 65 6.64 18.85 -12.24
N GLU A 66 6.27 18.69 -10.96
CA GLU A 66 5.53 19.68 -10.16
C GLU A 66 6.37 20.86 -9.65
N LYS A 67 7.69 20.73 -9.57
CA LYS A 67 8.60 21.82 -9.16
C LYS A 67 9.34 22.43 -10.36
N ARG A 68 8.72 22.42 -11.55
CA ARG A 68 9.24 23.12 -12.74
C ARG A 68 9.01 24.63 -12.58
N LYS A 69 10.03 25.44 -12.88
CA LYS A 69 9.91 26.92 -12.91
C LYS A 69 8.96 27.42 -14.02
N THR A 70 8.70 26.60 -15.03
CA THR A 70 7.75 26.90 -16.11
C THR A 70 6.84 25.69 -16.31
N PRO A 71 5.53 25.83 -16.04
CA PRO A 71 4.53 24.82 -16.41
C PRO A 71 4.47 24.68 -17.94
N ALA A 72 4.06 23.49 -18.41
CA ALA A 72 3.73 23.26 -19.82
C ALA A 72 2.35 23.83 -20.16
#